data_AF-A0A7Y0KIW2-F1
#
_entry.id   AF-A0A7Y0KIW2-F1
#
_cell.length_a   1.000
_cell.length_b   1.000
_cell.length_c   1.000
_cell.angle_alpha   90.00
_cell.angle_beta   90.00
_cell.angle_gamma   90.00
#
_symmetry.space_group_name_H-M   'P 1'
#
loop_
_entity.id
_entity.type
_entity.pdbx_description
1 polymer ?
#
loop_
_entity_poly.entity_id
_entity_poly.type
_entity_poly.pdbx_seq_one_letter_code
_entity_poly.pdbx_strand_id
1 'polypeptide(L)'
;MDFTLTQAIGPAGGLVIAAVCGAAAYGTLRVAQLPLAAVQIAIMGTISLIQPLMVVQVSQGDMAQAKKIALVAAGGMVGVTLFVVAASFTVPAQFMALIFSDDWITSRPLLPLAALSFVGGSLSAAYGPFLRAVGQLSFEVFTKAVIAPITIVLVLVGAWLFSIWGGAGAQAVGALGLGFVTVARARRSTNFQVVE
;
A
#
# COMPACT_ATOMS: atom_id res chain seq x y z
N MET A 1 -13.77 7.88 7.95
CA MET A 1 -12.53 8.66 8.12
C MET A 1 -11.25 7.84 7.90
N ASP A 2 -11.12 6.64 8.46
CA ASP A 2 -9.88 5.84 8.36
C ASP A 2 -9.46 5.45 6.92
N PHE A 3 -10.43 5.03 6.09
CA PHE A 3 -10.17 4.72 4.68
C PHE A 3 -9.68 5.94 3.89
N THR A 4 -10.25 7.12 4.16
CA THR A 4 -9.86 8.39 3.56
C THR A 4 -8.43 8.78 3.93
N LEU A 5 -8.04 8.61 5.20
CA LEU A 5 -6.67 8.88 5.67
C LEU A 5 -5.63 7.97 5.00
N THR A 6 -5.97 6.69 4.82
CA THR A 6 -5.09 5.72 4.15
C THR A 6 -4.93 6.05 2.67
N GLN A 7 -6.03 6.39 2.00
CA GLN A 7 -6.04 6.74 0.58
C GLN A 7 -5.37 8.09 0.32
N ALA A 8 -5.41 9.04 1.26
CA ALA A 8 -4.88 10.40 1.07
C ALA A 8 -3.36 10.45 0.91
N ILE A 9 -2.62 9.50 1.50
CA ILE A 9 -1.13 9.49 1.44
C ILE A 9 -0.63 9.34 0.00
N GLY A 10 -1.30 8.51 -0.82
CA GLY A 10 -0.90 8.28 -2.21
C GLY A 10 -0.98 9.55 -3.07
N PRO A 11 -2.15 10.19 -3.20
CA PRO A 11 -2.33 11.46 -3.89
C PRO A 11 -1.51 12.59 -3.26
N ALA A 12 -1.46 12.71 -1.92
CA ALA A 12 -0.71 13.77 -1.25
C ALA A 12 0.79 13.66 -1.52
N GLY A 13 1.38 12.46 -1.43
CA GLY A 13 2.78 12.24 -1.79
C GLY A 13 3.05 12.57 -3.25
N GLY A 14 2.13 12.19 -4.14
CA GLY A 14 2.17 12.56 -5.56
C GLY A 14 2.16 14.08 -5.79
N LEU A 15 1.28 14.81 -5.09
CA LEU A 15 1.20 16.27 -5.17
C LEU A 15 2.49 16.94 -4.65
N VAL A 16 3.11 16.41 -3.60
CA VAL A 16 4.41 16.89 -3.12
C VAL A 16 5.49 16.70 -4.18
N ILE A 17 5.55 15.52 -4.80
CA ILE A 17 6.49 15.25 -5.90
C ILE A 17 6.22 16.20 -7.07
N ALA A 18 4.95 16.45 -7.43
CA ALA A 18 4.59 17.39 -8.47
C ALA A 18 5.02 18.84 -8.15
N ALA A 19 4.87 19.26 -6.89
CA ALA A 19 5.24 20.61 -6.44
C ALA A 19 6.76 20.82 -6.40
N VAL A 20 7.54 19.79 -6.04
CA VAL A 20 8.99 19.87 -5.87
C VAL A 20 9.76 19.56 -7.14
N CYS A 21 9.36 18.49 -7.85
CA CYS A 21 10.05 17.99 -9.05
C CYS A 21 9.37 18.41 -10.36
N GLY A 22 8.21 19.07 -10.29
CA GLY A 22 7.41 19.47 -11.44
C GLY A 22 6.36 18.42 -11.87
N ALA A 23 5.35 18.89 -12.60
CA ALA A 23 4.23 18.06 -13.06
C ALA A 23 4.65 16.90 -13.97
N ALA A 24 5.67 17.10 -14.81
CA ALA A 24 6.18 16.07 -15.71
C ALA A 24 6.75 14.86 -14.94
N ALA A 25 7.53 15.11 -13.87
CA ALA A 25 8.05 14.04 -13.02
C ALA A 25 6.90 13.24 -12.39
N TYR A 26 5.90 13.93 -11.82
CA TYR A 26 4.72 13.24 -11.30
C TYR A 26 4.00 12.40 -12.37
N GLY A 27 3.92 12.91 -13.61
CA GLY A 27 3.44 12.16 -14.78
C GLY A 27 4.21 10.85 -14.99
N THR A 28 5.54 10.89 -14.98
CA THR A 28 6.41 9.71 -15.08
C THR A 28 6.11 8.68 -13.98
N LEU A 29 5.93 9.13 -12.72
CA LEU A 29 5.57 8.23 -11.62
C LEU A 29 4.19 7.60 -11.85
N ARG A 30 3.23 8.36 -12.37
CA ARG A 30 1.88 7.86 -12.67
C ARG A 30 1.87 6.84 -13.79
N VAL A 31 2.63 7.07 -14.85
CA VAL A 31 2.80 6.09 -15.94
C VAL A 31 3.39 4.78 -15.39
N ALA A 32 4.39 4.86 -14.51
CA ALA A 32 4.94 3.69 -13.84
C ALA A 32 3.90 2.92 -12.99
N GLN A 33 2.88 3.60 -12.47
CA GLN A 33 1.83 3.00 -11.65
C GLN A 33 0.69 2.37 -12.46
N LEU A 34 0.55 2.65 -13.76
CA LEU A 34 -0.58 2.19 -14.58
C LEU A 34 -0.77 0.66 -14.56
N PRO A 35 0.28 -0.17 -14.70
CA PRO A 35 0.11 -1.63 -14.59
C PRO A 35 -0.42 -2.07 -13.23
N LEU A 36 -0.11 -1.31 -12.16
CA LEU A 36 -0.55 -1.59 -10.80
C LEU A 36 -2.01 -1.19 -10.54
N ALA A 37 -2.69 -0.50 -11.47
CA ALA A 37 -4.10 -0.15 -11.31
C ALA A 37 -5.00 -1.40 -11.19
N ALA A 38 -4.71 -2.45 -11.97
CA ALA A 38 -5.40 -3.73 -11.86
C ALA A 38 -5.18 -4.39 -10.49
N VAL A 39 -3.96 -4.27 -9.95
CA VAL A 39 -3.61 -4.72 -8.60
C VAL A 39 -4.42 -3.95 -7.56
N GLN A 40 -4.58 -2.64 -7.73
CA GLN A 40 -5.39 -1.82 -6.82
C GLN A 40 -6.85 -2.29 -6.76
N ILE A 41 -7.44 -2.62 -7.91
CA ILE A 41 -8.81 -3.16 -8.00
C ILE A 41 -8.89 -4.51 -7.27
N ALA A 42 -7.92 -5.40 -7.51
CA ALA A 42 -7.86 -6.69 -6.84
C ALA A 42 -7.72 -6.54 -5.32
N ILE A 43 -6.91 -5.58 -4.85
CA ILE A 43 -6.75 -5.25 -3.44
C ILE A 43 -8.10 -4.81 -2.85
N MET A 44 -8.77 -3.83 -3.48
CA MET A 44 -10.06 -3.31 -2.99
C MET A 44 -11.15 -4.38 -2.97
N GLY A 45 -11.22 -5.23 -4.00
CA GLY A 45 -12.15 -6.36 -4.05
C GLY A 45 -11.87 -7.37 -2.94
N THR A 46 -10.60 -7.76 -2.77
CA THR A 46 -10.19 -8.70 -1.71
C THR A 46 -10.53 -8.16 -0.33
N ILE A 47 -10.22 -6.90 -0.05
CA ILE A 47 -10.54 -6.25 1.23
C ILE A 47 -12.05 -6.26 1.50
N SER A 48 -12.86 -5.97 0.48
CA SER A 48 -14.32 -5.93 0.61
C SER A 48 -14.89 -7.32 0.94
N LEU A 49 -14.29 -8.38 0.42
CA LEU A 49 -14.67 -9.76 0.70
C LEU A 49 -14.19 -10.25 2.08
N ILE A 50 -12.96 -9.94 2.49
CA ILE A 50 -12.39 -10.45 3.75
C ILE A 50 -12.94 -9.73 4.98
N GLN A 51 -13.37 -8.47 4.87
CA GLN A 51 -13.90 -7.69 5.99
C GLN A 51 -15.03 -8.40 6.73
N PRO A 52 -16.15 -8.81 6.09
CA PRO A 52 -17.24 -9.50 6.78
C PRO A 52 -16.78 -10.86 7.33
N LEU A 53 -15.97 -11.61 6.58
CA LEU A 53 -15.45 -12.90 7.01
C LEU A 53 -14.61 -12.78 8.28
N MET A 54 -13.73 -11.77 8.37
CA MET A 54 -12.92 -11.55 9.57
C MET A 54 -13.76 -11.18 10.79
N VAL A 55 -14.79 -10.35 10.62
CA VAL A 55 -15.68 -9.97 11.73
C VAL A 55 -16.37 -11.20 12.31
N VAL A 56 -16.88 -12.08 11.44
CA VAL A 56 -17.52 -13.34 11.87
C VAL A 56 -16.54 -14.21 12.66
N GLN A 57 -15.33 -14.43 12.14
CA GLN A 57 -14.33 -15.27 12.83
C GLN A 57 -13.93 -14.69 14.20
N VAL A 58 -13.73 -13.37 14.27
CA VAL A 58 -13.40 -12.69 15.53
C VAL A 58 -14.56 -12.76 16.54
N SER A 59 -15.82 -12.61 16.09
CA SER A 59 -16.99 -12.76 16.97
C SER A 59 -17.18 -14.19 17.50
N GLN A 60 -16.67 -15.19 16.78
CA GLN A 60 -16.67 -16.59 17.19
C GLN A 60 -15.47 -16.95 18.09
N GLY A 61 -14.58 -15.99 18.36
CA GLY A 61 -13.36 -16.21 19.14
C GLY A 61 -12.23 -16.89 18.36
N ASP A 62 -12.41 -17.19 17.07
CA ASP A 62 -11.38 -17.83 16.23
C ASP A 62 -10.38 -16.80 15.65
N MET A 63 -9.54 -16.29 16.55
CA MET A 63 -8.49 -15.32 16.22
C MET A 63 -7.44 -15.90 15.27
N ALA A 64 -7.21 -17.21 15.33
CA ALA A 64 -6.21 -17.89 14.49
C ALA A 64 -6.67 -17.91 13.03
N GLN A 65 -7.93 -18.26 12.79
CA GLN A 65 -8.51 -18.26 11.46
C GLN A 65 -8.62 -16.84 10.89
N ALA A 66 -9.02 -15.85 11.70
CA ALA A 66 -9.04 -14.45 11.26
C ALA A 66 -7.65 -13.96 10.80
N LYS A 67 -6.60 -14.30 11.55
CA LYS A 67 -5.20 -14.01 11.17
C LYS A 67 -4.75 -14.76 9.92
N LYS A 68 -5.18 -16.02 9.75
CA LYS A 68 -4.89 -16.82 8.55
C LYS A 68 -5.52 -16.17 7.32
N ILE A 69 -6.76 -15.71 7.41
CA ILE A 69 -7.42 -14.97 6.31
C ILE A 69 -6.61 -13.71 5.96
N ALA A 70 -6.17 -12.94 6.96
CA ALA A 70 -5.36 -11.74 6.74
C ALA A 70 -4.03 -12.07 6.06
N LEU A 71 -3.35 -13.13 6.51
CA LEU A 71 -2.08 -13.58 5.96
C LEU A 71 -2.24 -14.06 4.51
N VAL A 72 -3.26 -14.86 4.21
CA VAL A 72 -3.52 -15.37 2.85
C VAL A 72 -3.88 -14.21 1.92
N ALA A 73 -4.74 -13.29 2.36
CA ALA A 73 -5.07 -12.10 1.58
C ALA A 73 -3.83 -11.23 1.32
N ALA A 74 -3.04 -10.94 2.35
CA ALA A 74 -1.79 -10.20 2.22
C ALA A 74 -0.81 -10.88 1.24
N GLY A 75 -0.56 -12.18 1.43
CA GLY A 75 0.32 -12.97 0.57
C GLY A 75 -0.15 -13.00 -0.87
N GLY A 76 -1.46 -13.19 -1.09
CA GLY A 76 -2.07 -13.16 -2.43
C GLY A 76 -1.90 -11.80 -3.12
N MET A 77 -2.21 -10.70 -2.43
CA MET A 77 -2.08 -9.34 -2.98
C MET A 77 -0.61 -8.98 -3.27
N VAL A 78 0.31 -9.34 -2.38
CA VAL A 78 1.76 -9.17 -2.61
C VAL A 78 2.22 -10.01 -3.79
N GLY A 79 1.80 -11.28 -3.87
CA GLY A 79 2.10 -12.17 -4.98
C GLY A 79 1.62 -11.62 -6.33
N VAL A 80 0.37 -11.14 -6.39
CA VAL A 80 -0.19 -10.48 -7.59
C VAL A 80 0.60 -9.22 -7.94
N THR A 81 0.96 -8.40 -6.96
CA THR A 81 1.79 -7.19 -7.18
C THR A 81 3.13 -7.56 -7.82
N LEU A 82 3.84 -8.50 -7.22
CA LEU A 82 5.14 -8.96 -7.72
C LEU A 82 5.03 -9.61 -9.10
N PHE A 83 3.98 -10.39 -9.33
CA PHE A 83 3.69 -10.99 -10.64
C PHE A 83 3.47 -9.92 -11.71
N VAL A 84 2.66 -8.90 -11.44
CA VAL A 84 2.41 -7.80 -12.39
C VAL A 84 3.69 -7.03 -12.68
N VAL A 85 4.53 -6.78 -11.67
CA VAL A 85 5.85 -6.17 -11.87
C VAL A 85 6.71 -7.06 -12.76
N ALA A 86 6.88 -8.33 -12.41
CA ALA A 86 7.69 -9.27 -13.20
C ALA A 86 7.20 -9.35 -14.65
N ALA A 87 5.88 -9.51 -14.86
CA ALA A 87 5.26 -9.53 -16.18
C ALA A 87 5.54 -8.23 -16.97
N SER A 88 5.46 -7.07 -16.30
CA SER A 88 5.78 -5.77 -16.91
C SER A 88 7.24 -5.65 -17.32
N PHE A 89 8.15 -6.41 -16.70
CA PHE A 89 9.56 -6.48 -17.08
C PHE A 89 9.85 -7.56 -18.14
N THR A 90 9.01 -8.57 -18.30
CA THR A 90 9.17 -9.59 -19.36
C THR A 90 8.65 -9.14 -20.72
N VAL A 91 7.69 -8.21 -20.74
CA VAL A 91 7.14 -7.67 -21.99
C VAL A 91 8.10 -6.61 -22.58
N PRO A 92 8.36 -6.61 -23.90
CA PRO A 92 9.20 -5.59 -24.53
C PRO A 92 8.72 -4.17 -24.23
N ALA A 93 9.68 -3.28 -23.90
CA ALA A 93 9.36 -1.91 -23.50
C ALA A 93 8.58 -1.15 -24.59
N GLN A 94 8.88 -1.43 -25.86
CA GLN A 94 8.22 -0.82 -27.01
C GLN A 94 6.73 -1.20 -27.07
N PHE A 95 6.39 -2.45 -26.74
CA PHE A 95 4.99 -2.88 -26.70
C PHE A 95 4.21 -2.19 -25.58
N MET A 96 4.82 -2.09 -24.39
CA MET A 96 4.21 -1.39 -23.27
C MET A 96 4.09 0.11 -23.52
N ALA A 97 5.00 0.71 -24.27
CA ALA A 97 4.92 2.11 -24.69
C ALA A 97 3.71 2.39 -25.59
N LEU A 98 3.34 1.44 -26.47
CA LEU A 98 2.12 1.54 -27.29
C LEU A 98 0.84 1.50 -26.46
N ILE A 99 0.86 0.82 -25.30
CA ILE A 99 -0.31 0.69 -24.41
C ILE A 99 -0.43 1.89 -23.47
N PHE A 100 0.68 2.31 -22.87
CA PHE A 100 0.66 3.29 -21.78
C PHE A 100 1.06 4.70 -22.21
N SER A 101 2.14 4.84 -22.97
CA SER A 101 2.70 6.08 -23.58
C SER A 101 4.18 5.88 -23.88
N ASP A 102 4.74 6.75 -24.74
CA ASP A 102 6.18 6.81 -25.01
C ASP A 102 7.03 7.04 -23.74
N ASP A 103 6.44 7.70 -22.73
CA ASP A 103 7.04 7.91 -21.41
C ASP A 103 7.23 6.61 -20.60
N TRP A 104 6.71 5.47 -21.06
CA TRP A 104 6.90 4.19 -20.38
C TRP A 104 8.39 3.83 -20.21
N ILE A 105 9.23 4.13 -21.20
CA ILE A 105 10.65 3.74 -21.18
C ILE A 105 11.38 4.43 -20.01
N THR A 106 11.11 5.71 -19.79
CA THR A 106 11.68 6.51 -18.69
C THR A 106 11.01 6.21 -17.35
N SER A 107 9.74 5.80 -17.38
CA SER A 107 8.93 5.51 -16.18
C SER A 107 9.15 4.10 -15.62
N ARG A 108 9.41 3.11 -16.47
CA ARG A 108 9.54 1.69 -16.11
C ARG A 108 10.51 1.43 -14.95
N PRO A 109 11.67 2.11 -14.85
CA PRO A 109 12.58 1.93 -13.73
C PRO A 109 12.00 2.31 -12.35
N LEU A 110 10.94 3.13 -12.29
CA LEU A 110 10.25 3.50 -11.04
C LEU A 110 9.21 2.47 -10.58
N LEU A 111 8.81 1.55 -11.47
CA LEU A 111 7.78 0.54 -11.18
C LEU A 111 8.08 -0.28 -9.91
N PRO A 112 9.32 -0.74 -9.63
CA PRO A 112 9.62 -1.45 -8.39
C PRO A 112 9.36 -0.63 -7.13
N LEU A 113 9.68 0.67 -7.13
CA LEU A 113 9.43 1.55 -5.98
C LEU A 113 7.93 1.77 -5.76
N ALA A 114 7.18 1.96 -6.85
CA ALA A 114 5.73 2.02 -6.80
C ALA A 114 5.15 0.70 -6.25
N ALA A 115 5.65 -0.44 -6.70
CA ALA A 115 5.21 -1.75 -6.24
C ALA A 115 5.49 -1.98 -4.75
N LEU A 116 6.64 -1.55 -4.23
CA LEU A 116 6.92 -1.62 -2.79
C LEU A 116 5.91 -0.80 -1.97
N SER A 117 5.49 0.35 -2.47
CA SER A 117 4.42 1.14 -1.85
C SER A 117 3.11 0.34 -1.79
N PHE A 118 2.77 -0.35 -2.88
CA PHE A 118 1.60 -1.23 -2.96
C PHE A 118 1.70 -2.45 -2.04
N VAL A 119 2.88 -3.03 -1.89
CA VAL A 119 3.14 -4.13 -0.94
C VAL A 119 2.86 -3.66 0.49
N GLY A 120 3.43 -2.51 0.90
CA GLY A 120 3.17 -1.93 2.21
C GLY A 120 1.69 -1.62 2.45
N GLY A 121 1.03 -1.03 1.45
CA GLY A 121 -0.40 -0.78 1.47
C GLY A 121 -1.23 -2.06 1.59
N SER A 122 -0.87 -3.12 0.85
CA SER A 122 -1.55 -4.43 0.88
C SER A 122 -1.46 -5.10 2.25
N LEU A 123 -0.29 -5.03 2.89
CA LEU A 123 -0.10 -5.53 4.26
C LEU A 123 -1.03 -4.78 5.23
N SER A 124 -0.98 -3.44 5.20
CA SER A 124 -1.84 -2.63 6.07
C SER A 124 -3.32 -2.87 5.81
N ALA A 125 -3.72 -3.04 4.55
CA ALA A 125 -5.12 -3.18 4.19
C ALA A 125 -5.69 -4.58 4.44
N ALA A 126 -4.85 -5.63 4.42
CA ALA A 126 -5.23 -6.98 4.83
C ALA A 126 -5.41 -7.10 6.35
N TYR A 127 -4.51 -6.50 7.13
CA TYR A 127 -4.51 -6.61 8.59
C TYR A 127 -5.35 -5.53 9.31
N GLY A 128 -5.67 -4.41 8.65
CA GLY A 128 -6.56 -3.38 9.19
C GLY A 128 -7.95 -3.91 9.58
N PRO A 129 -8.67 -4.64 8.70
CA PRO A 129 -9.94 -5.28 9.06
C PRO A 129 -9.87 -6.15 10.31
N PHE A 130 -8.80 -6.91 10.49
CA PHE A 130 -8.59 -7.71 11.69
C PHE A 130 -8.43 -6.83 12.94
N LEU A 131 -7.61 -5.77 12.88
CA LEU A 131 -7.44 -4.82 13.99
C LEU A 131 -8.76 -4.14 14.36
N ARG A 132 -9.58 -3.79 13.37
CA ARG A 132 -10.92 -3.22 13.58
C ARG A 132 -11.87 -4.22 14.25
N ALA A 133 -11.87 -5.46 13.77
CA ALA A 133 -12.70 -6.52 14.33
C ALA A 133 -12.39 -6.79 15.81
N VAL A 134 -11.11 -6.70 16.22
CA VAL A 134 -10.69 -6.84 17.63
C VAL A 134 -10.79 -5.54 18.45
N GLY A 135 -11.50 -4.53 17.96
CA GLY A 135 -11.72 -3.26 18.67
C GLY A 135 -10.53 -2.30 18.71
N GLN A 136 -9.46 -2.54 17.94
CA GLN A 136 -8.24 -1.71 17.92
C GLN A 136 -8.27 -0.61 16.84
N LEU A 137 -9.45 -0.05 16.54
CA LEU A 137 -9.60 1.04 15.57
C LEU A 137 -8.79 2.29 15.97
N SER A 138 -8.73 2.62 17.26
CA SER A 138 -7.99 3.78 17.77
C SER A 138 -6.49 3.68 17.46
N PHE A 139 -5.91 2.49 17.60
CA PHE A 139 -4.52 2.24 17.25
C PHE A 139 -4.27 2.39 15.75
N GLU A 140 -5.17 1.86 14.90
CA GLU A 140 -5.04 1.97 13.44
C GLU A 140 -5.09 3.43 12.99
N VAL A 141 -6.08 4.20 13.48
CA VAL A 141 -6.23 5.62 13.17
C VAL A 141 -5.04 6.42 13.69
N PHE A 142 -4.60 6.19 14.94
CA PHE A 142 -3.44 6.87 15.52
C PHE A 142 -2.16 6.61 14.72
N THR A 143 -1.90 5.33 14.39
CA THR A 143 -0.72 4.94 13.62
C THR A 143 -0.70 5.61 12.26
N LYS A 144 -1.84 5.66 11.55
CA LYS A 144 -1.94 6.35 10.26
C LYS A 144 -1.80 7.87 10.41
N ALA A 145 -2.41 8.46 11.44
CA ALA A 145 -2.30 9.90 11.71
C ALA A 145 -0.85 10.33 12.02
N VAL A 146 -0.02 9.46 12.59
CA VAL A 146 1.40 9.71 12.84
C VAL A 146 2.27 9.39 11.62
N ILE A 147 2.08 8.23 10.99
CA ILE A 147 2.94 7.80 9.87
C ILE A 147 2.68 8.62 8.61
N ALA A 148 1.44 9.05 8.35
CA ALA A 148 1.11 9.86 7.18
C ALA A 148 1.95 11.15 7.09
N PRO A 149 1.93 12.07 8.07
CA PRO A 149 2.72 13.30 7.99
C PRO A 149 4.22 13.03 7.94
N ILE A 150 4.71 12.02 8.69
CA ILE A 150 6.13 11.62 8.62
C ILE A 150 6.48 11.18 7.19
N THR A 151 5.65 10.36 6.57
CA THR A 151 5.85 9.91 5.19
C THR A 151 5.84 11.09 4.22
N ILE A 152 4.92 12.04 4.38
CA ILE A 152 4.86 13.24 3.53
C ILE A 152 6.12 14.09 3.67
N VAL A 153 6.63 14.28 4.89
CA VAL A 153 7.90 14.98 5.13
C VAL A 153 9.06 14.23 4.48
N LEU A 154 9.11 12.89 4.62
CA LEU A 154 10.14 12.07 3.97
C LEU A 154 10.05 12.14 2.44
N VAL A 155 8.84 12.16 1.87
CA VAL A 155 8.62 12.33 0.43
C VAL A 155 9.10 13.70 -0.02
N LEU A 156 8.81 14.76 0.72
CA LEU A 156 9.30 16.11 0.45
C LEU A 156 10.83 16.16 0.46
N VAL A 157 11.46 15.67 1.53
CA VAL A 157 12.93 15.67 1.68
C VAL A 157 13.58 14.78 0.62
N GLY A 158 13.03 13.59 0.37
CA GLY A 158 13.51 12.67 -0.66
C GLY A 158 13.38 13.25 -2.06
N ALA A 159 12.24 13.89 -2.37
CA ALA A 159 12.01 14.57 -3.64
C ALA A 159 13.00 15.72 -3.84
N TRP A 160 13.28 16.49 -2.79
CA TRP A 160 14.22 17.60 -2.85
C TRP A 160 15.67 17.14 -3.06
N LEU A 161 16.09 16.06 -2.39
CA LEU A 161 17.47 15.54 -2.46
C LEU A 161 17.76 14.70 -3.71
N PHE A 162 16.82 13.84 -4.10
CA PHE A 162 17.04 12.81 -5.14
C PHE A 162 15.96 12.84 -6.22
N SER A 163 15.26 13.96 -6.38
CA SER A 163 14.18 14.11 -7.35
C SER A 163 13.09 13.04 -7.18
N ILE A 164 12.40 12.68 -8.26
CA ILE A 164 11.36 11.65 -8.29
C ILE A 164 11.74 10.34 -7.61
N TRP A 165 13.01 9.92 -7.72
CA TRP A 165 13.50 8.68 -7.14
C TRP A 165 13.45 8.70 -5.62
N GLY A 166 13.91 9.79 -5.01
CA GLY A 166 13.84 9.95 -3.55
C GLY A 166 12.41 10.10 -3.07
N GLY A 167 11.56 10.82 -3.79
CA GLY A 167 10.13 10.95 -3.47
C GLY A 167 9.40 9.60 -3.51
N ALA A 168 9.55 8.84 -4.60
CA ALA A 168 8.95 7.52 -4.75
C ALA A 168 9.52 6.50 -3.75
N GLY A 169 10.82 6.54 -3.48
CA GLY A 169 11.47 5.69 -2.49
C GLY A 169 10.97 5.97 -1.07
N ALA A 170 10.87 7.25 -0.68
CA ALA A 170 10.31 7.64 0.61
C ALA A 170 8.85 7.23 0.77
N GLN A 171 8.04 7.33 -0.30
CA GLN A 171 6.66 6.84 -0.30
C GLN A 171 6.60 5.33 -0.07
N ALA A 172 7.49 4.56 -0.71
CA ALA A 172 7.59 3.11 -0.51
C ALA A 172 7.96 2.75 0.93
N VAL A 173 8.95 3.44 1.49
CA VAL A 173 9.38 3.25 2.88
C VAL A 173 8.24 3.54 3.87
N GLY A 174 7.52 4.66 3.68
CA GLY A 174 6.39 5.01 4.54
C GLY A 174 5.26 3.99 4.50
N ALA A 175 4.89 3.53 3.30
CA ALA A 175 3.86 2.51 3.12
C ALA A 175 4.27 1.16 3.73
N LEU A 176 5.52 0.73 3.52
CA LEU A 176 6.05 -0.49 4.13
C LEU A 176 6.09 -0.37 5.65
N GLY A 177 6.55 0.77 6.18
CA GLY A 177 6.55 1.04 7.62
C GLY A 177 5.16 0.89 8.24
N LEU A 178 4.14 1.49 7.62
CA LEU A 178 2.75 1.32 8.04
C LEU A 178 2.29 -0.15 7.99
N GLY A 179 2.59 -0.85 6.88
CA GLY A 179 2.29 -2.28 6.72
C GLY A 179 2.94 -3.15 7.79
N PHE A 180 4.22 -2.92 8.10
CA PHE A 180 4.92 -3.68 9.14
C PHE A 180 4.39 -3.39 10.54
N VAL A 181 4.10 -2.13 10.88
CA VAL A 181 3.56 -1.76 12.20
C VAL A 181 2.19 -2.39 12.42
N THR A 182 1.32 -2.36 11.41
CA THR A 182 -0.02 -2.97 11.48
C THR A 182 0.05 -4.50 11.61
N VAL A 183 0.90 -5.17 10.82
CA VAL A 183 1.16 -6.61 10.93
C VAL A 183 1.71 -6.97 12.32
N ALA A 184 2.69 -6.22 12.82
CA ALA A 184 3.30 -6.45 14.12
C ALA A 184 2.28 -6.29 15.25
N ARG A 185 1.40 -5.29 15.18
CA ARG A 185 0.32 -5.10 16.15
C ARG A 185 -0.68 -6.26 16.09
N ALA A 186 -1.11 -6.65 14.90
CA ALA A 186 -2.06 -7.75 14.71
C ALA A 186 -1.49 -9.09 15.24
N ARG A 187 -0.18 -9.30 15.15
CA ARG A 187 0.47 -10.46 15.76
C ARG A 187 0.40 -10.43 17.28
N ARG A 188 0.54 -9.26 17.91
CA ARG A 188 0.52 -9.11 19.39
C ARG A 188 -0.87 -9.15 20.02
N SER A 189 -1.94 -8.87 19.27
CA SER A 189 -3.31 -8.80 19.82
C SER A 189 -3.92 -10.15 20.22
N THR A 190 -3.22 -11.27 20.08
CA THR A 190 -3.68 -12.60 20.56
C THR A 190 -3.76 -12.75 22.07
N ASN A 191 -3.20 -11.81 22.84
CA ASN A 191 -3.14 -11.91 24.30
C ASN A 191 -4.27 -11.16 25.01
N PHE A 192 -5.16 -10.48 24.28
CA PHE A 192 -6.34 -9.85 24.87
C PHE A 192 -7.48 -10.86 24.89
N GLN A 193 -7.65 -11.52 26.04
CA GLN A 193 -8.90 -12.22 26.35
C GLN A 193 -10.03 -11.20 26.33
N VAL A 194 -11.13 -11.58 25.68
CA VAL A 194 -12.41 -10.86 25.77
C VAL A 194 -12.78 -10.85 27.25
N VAL A 195 -12.68 -9.69 27.89
CA VAL A 195 -13.26 -9.48 29.21
C VAL A 195 -14.76 -9.43 28.96
N GLU A 196 -15.46 -10.51 29.34
CA GLU A 196 -16.93 -10.60 29.31
C GLU A 196 -17.57 -9.52 30.18
#